data_AF-A0A0K8PG63-F1
#
_entry.id   AF-A0A0K8PG63-F1
#
_cell.length_a   1.000
_cell.length_b   1.000
_cell.length_c   1.000
_cell.angle_alpha   90.00
_cell.angle_beta   90.00
_cell.angle_gamma   90.00
#
_symmetry.space_group_name_H-M   'P 1'
#
loop_
_entity.id
_entity.type
_entity.pdbx_description
1 polymer ?
#
loop_
_entity_poly.entity_id
_entity_poly.type
_entity_poly.pdbx_seq_one_letter_code
_entity_poly.pdbx_strand_id
1 'polypeptide(L)' 'MEVSQVRQRVQAIADAADDPEDAHMREDQLLVDVLKVIADSSTDDQARGLANAALETRKIEFERWCA' A
#
# COMPACT_ATOMS: atom_id res chain seq x y z
N MET A 1 5.92 -4.97 -9.23
CA MET A 1 6.27 -3.56 -8.98
C MET A 1 7.71 -3.53 -8.54
N GLU A 2 8.52 -2.68 -9.15
CA GLU A 2 9.94 -2.57 -8.85
C GLU A 2 10.19 -1.57 -7.72
N VAL A 3 11.31 -1.72 -7.01
CA VAL A 3 11.71 -0.79 -5.94
C VAL A 3 11.83 0.66 -6.44
N SER A 4 12.23 0.87 -7.69
CA SER A 4 12.28 2.20 -8.31
C SER A 4 10.89 2.84 -8.41
N GLN A 5 9.85 2.06 -8.74
CA GLN A 5 8.46 2.53 -8.81
C GLN A 5 7.94 2.87 -7.40
N VAL A 6 8.29 2.05 -6.40
CA VAL A 6 7.96 2.35 -4.99
C VAL A 6 8.60 3.68 -4.57
N ARG A 7 9.89 3.89 -4.86
CA ARG A 7 10.59 5.13 -4.52
C ARG A 7 9.98 6.36 -5.21
N GLN A 8 9.56 6.24 -6.47
CA GLN A 8 8.86 7.33 -7.17
C GLN A 8 7.54 7.67 -6.49
N ARG A 9 6.77 6.66 -6.06
CA ARG A 9 5.51 6.88 -5.34
C ARG A 9 5.72 7.48 -3.95
N VAL A 10 6.77 7.07 -3.24
CA VAL A 10 7.18 7.71 -1.98
C VAL A 10 7.50 9.18 -2.18
N GLN A 11 8.24 9.53 -3.24
CA GLN A 11 8.50 10.95 -3.54
C GLN A 11 7.21 11.70 -3.87
N ALA A 12 6.30 11.12 -4.65
CA ALA A 12 5.00 11.75 -4.95
C ALA A 12 4.13 11.97 -3.70
N ILE A 13 4.23 11.11 -2.69
CA ILE A 13 3.57 11.33 -1.38
C ILE A 13 4.24 12.51 -0.65
N ALA A 14 5.58 12.57 -0.64
CA ALA A 14 6.32 13.67 -0.02
C ALA A 14 6.03 15.02 -0.71
N ASP A 15 5.86 15.02 -2.03
CA ASP A 15 5.52 16.20 -2.82
C ASP A 15 4.08 16.69 -2.57
N ALA A 16 3.19 15.80 -2.11
CA ALA A 16 1.80 16.10 -1.74
C ALA A 16 1.64 16.41 -0.24
N ALA A 17 2.73 16.59 0.52
CA ALA A 17 2.68 16.69 1.97
C ALA A 17 1.93 17.95 2.49
N ASP A 18 1.68 18.94 1.63
CA ASP A 18 0.85 20.12 1.95
C ASP A 18 -0.65 19.87 1.78
N ASP A 19 -1.04 18.77 1.13
CA ASP A 19 -2.41 18.25 1.04
C ASP A 19 -2.49 16.91 1.81
N PRO A 20 -2.85 16.94 3.10
CA PRO A 20 -2.84 15.73 3.93
C PRO A 20 -3.83 14.68 3.45
N GLU A 21 -4.95 15.06 2.82
CA GLU A 21 -5.92 14.10 2.28
C GLU A 21 -5.34 13.36 1.07
N ASP A 22 -4.72 14.06 0.12
CA ASP A 22 -4.06 13.44 -1.02
C ASP A 22 -2.84 12.60 -0.59
N ALA A 23 -2.04 13.08 0.37
CA ALA A 23 -0.91 12.34 0.90
C ALA A 23 -1.32 10.99 1.53
N HIS A 24 -2.36 11.00 2.38
CA HIS A 24 -2.87 9.79 3.01
C HIS A 24 -3.46 8.80 2.00
N MET A 25 -4.30 9.26 1.07
CA MET A 25 -4.85 8.42 0.01
C MET A 25 -3.74 7.74 -0.81
N ARG A 26 -2.69 8.48 -1.17
CA ARG A 26 -1.55 7.94 -1.93
C ARG A 26 -0.74 6.92 -1.13
N GLU A 27 -0.53 7.17 0.16
CA GLU A 27 0.15 6.26 1.07
C GLU A 27 -0.60 4.94 1.18
N ASP A 28 -1.90 4.98 1.48
CA ASP A 28 -2.75 3.79 1.59
C ASP A 28 -2.75 2.99 0.28
N GLN A 29 -2.87 3.66 -0.86
CA GLN A 29 -2.82 3.02 -2.15
C GLN A 29 -1.45 2.37 -2.43
N LEU A 30 -0.35 3.02 -2.04
CA LEU A 30 1.00 2.45 -2.18
C LEU A 30 1.15 1.19 -1.34
N LEU A 31 0.77 1.23 -0.07
CA LEU A 31 0.89 0.09 0.85
C LEU A 31 0.06 -1.10 0.36
N VAL A 32 -1.17 -0.86 -0.09
CA VAL A 32 -2.04 -1.91 -0.65
C VAL A 32 -1.43 -2.54 -1.90
N ASP A 33 -0.89 -1.73 -2.82
CA ASP A 33 -0.30 -2.26 -4.05
C ASP A 33 0.98 -3.06 -3.78
N VAL A 34 1.79 -2.65 -2.80
CA VAL A 34 2.96 -3.42 -2.35
C VAL A 34 2.54 -4.75 -1.76
N LEU A 35 1.53 -4.77 -0.89
CA LEU A 35 0.99 -6.02 -0.32
C LEU A 35 0.45 -6.96 -1.40
N LYS A 36 -0.27 -6.44 -2.41
CA LYS A 36 -0.71 -7.25 -3.56
C LYS A 36 0.46 -7.89 -4.30
N VAL A 37 1.51 -7.12 -4.60
CA VAL A 37 2.70 -7.66 -5.25
C VAL A 37 3.33 -8.76 -4.41
N ILE A 38 3.48 -8.56 -3.10
CA ILE A 38 4.02 -9.60 -2.20
C ILE A 38 3.12 -10.84 -2.18
N ALA A 39 1.80 -10.65 -2.09
CA ALA A 39 0.82 -11.73 -2.07
C ALA A 39 0.81 -12.55 -3.38
N ASP A 40 1.00 -11.89 -4.52
CA ASP A 40 0.91 -12.51 -5.84
C ASP A 40 2.24 -13.11 -6.33
N SER A 41 3.37 -12.47 -6.02
CA SER A 41 4.66 -12.82 -6.65
C SER A 41 5.75 -13.33 -5.69
N SER A 42 5.56 -13.26 -4.36
CA SER A 42 6.58 -13.75 -3.43
C SER A 42 6.70 -15.29 -3.46
N THR A 43 7.94 -15.78 -3.55
CA THR A 43 8.28 -17.19 -3.36
C THR A 43 8.54 -17.55 -1.89
N ASP A 44 8.67 -16.56 -1.02
CA ASP A 44 8.71 -16.76 0.43
C ASP A 44 7.28 -16.89 0.96
N ASP A 45 6.96 -18.08 1.50
CA ASP A 45 5.63 -18.44 1.99
C ASP A 45 5.19 -17.58 3.18
N GLN A 46 6.12 -17.19 4.06
CA GLN A 46 5.82 -16.36 5.22
C GLN A 46 5.45 -14.94 4.77
N ALA A 47 6.25 -14.33 3.89
CA ALA A 47 5.98 -13.00 3.36
C ALA A 47 4.66 -12.97 2.58
N ARG A 48 4.43 -13.98 1.72
CA ARG A 48 3.18 -14.14 0.98
C ARG A 48 1.98 -14.30 1.91
N GLY A 49 2.12 -15.12 2.97
CA GLY A 49 1.07 -15.35 3.96
C GLY A 49 0.71 -14.09 4.75
N LEU A 50 1.72 -13.34 5.20
CA LEU A 50 1.52 -12.06 5.89
C LEU A 50 0.80 -11.04 5.02
N ALA A 51 1.20 -10.94 3.75
CA ALA A 51 0.57 -10.00 2.81
C ALA A 51 -0.90 -10.35 2.55
N ASN A 52 -1.21 -11.63 2.31
CA ASN A 52 -2.59 -12.09 2.15
C ASN A 52 -3.43 -11.81 3.41
N ALA A 53 -2.91 -12.13 4.59
CA ALA A 53 -3.60 -11.89 5.86
C ALA A 53 -3.87 -10.39 6.10
N ALA A 54 -2.91 -9.51 5.77
CA ALA A 54 -3.10 -8.07 5.88
C ALA A 54 -4.16 -7.54 4.89
N LEU A 55 -4.22 -8.08 3.67
CA LEU A 55 -5.21 -7.69 2.65
C LEU A 55 -6.65 -8.03 3.05
N GLU A 56 -6.88 -8.97 3.98
CA GLU A 56 -8.22 -9.26 4.52
C GLU A 56 -8.88 -8.05 5.19
N THR A 57 -8.09 -7.07 5.65
CA THR A 57 -8.61 -5.79 6.18
C THR A 57 -9.46 -5.02 5.17
N ARG A 58 -9.30 -5.29 3.86
CA ARG A 58 -10.11 -4.71 2.78
C ARG A 58 -11.54 -5.24 2.75
N LYS A 59 -11.80 -6.37 3.40
CA LYS A 59 -13.15 -6.97 3.53
C LYS A 59 -13.92 -6.42 4.73
N ILE A 60 -13.25 -5.69 5.61
CA ILE A 60 -13.89 -5.07 6.78
C ILE A 60 -14.55 -3.77 6.32
N GLU A 61 -15.86 -3.65 6.59
CA GLU A 61 -16.60 -2.41 6.40
C GLU A 61 -16.36 -1.48 7.59
N PHE A 62 -15.56 -0.45 7.35
CA PHE A 62 -15.39 0.67 8.25
C PHE A 62 -15.06 1.92 7.43
N GLU A 63 -15.40 3.08 7.99
CA GLU A 63 -15.05 4.36 7.41
C GLU A 63 -13.53 4.52 7.45
N ARG A 64 -12.92 4.61 6.28
CA ARG A 64 -11.51 4.97 6.15
C ARG A 64 -11.49 6.48 5.93
N TRP A 65 -11.44 7.20 7.04
CA TRP A 65 -11.40 8.66 7.02
C TRP A 65 -10.06 9.10 6.43
N CYS A 66 -10.09 10.04 5.49
CA CYS A 66 -8.90 10.54 4.80
C CYS A 66 -8.08 9.46 4.06
N ALA A 67 -8.73 8.38 3.60
CA ALA A 67 -8.13 7.34 2.75
C ALA A 67 -8.72 7.36 1.34
#